data_AF-A0A177GCD6-F1
#
_entry.id   AF-A0A177GCD6-F1
#
_cell.length_a   1.000
_cell.length_b   1.000
_cell.length_c   1.000
_cell.angle_alpha   90.00
_cell.angle_beta   90.00
_cell.angle_gamma   90.00
#
_symmetry.space_group_name_H-M   'P 1'
#
loop_
_entity.id
_entity.type
_entity.pdbx_description
1 polymer ?
#
loop_
_entity_poly.entity_id
_entity_poly.type
_entity_poly.pdbx_seq_one_letter_code
_entity_poly.pdbx_strand_id
1 'polypeptide(L)'
;MTSTHSENFSRPACRPANPCFSSGPCAKRPGWDVSALSNALTGRSHRSAEGRARLAEVIDRSAAILGIPEGWRVGIVPASDTGAVEMALWSLLGARPVDVLAFESFSSLWAQDIVSQLKLDNARVLKAEYGQLPNLAQVDWTHDVVLAWNGTTSGVRLPSADAIPADHEGLVICDATSAAFAMDLPWDRPGCRHMVLAESAGG
;
A
#
# COMPACT_ATOMS: atom_id res chain seq x y z
N MET A 1 -15.45 40.15 -13.17
CA MET A 1 -14.11 40.54 -12.66
C MET A 1 -13.50 39.32 -11.98
N THR A 2 -12.78 38.49 -12.71
CA THR A 2 -12.05 37.33 -12.17
C THR A 2 -10.70 37.81 -11.67
N SER A 3 -10.52 37.83 -10.35
CA SER A 3 -9.23 38.10 -9.71
C SER A 3 -8.27 36.97 -10.05
N THR A 4 -7.32 37.23 -10.95
CA THR A 4 -6.18 36.35 -11.19
C THR A 4 -5.18 36.57 -10.06
N HIS A 5 -5.30 35.80 -8.98
CA HIS A 5 -4.23 35.69 -7.98
C HIS A 5 -3.07 34.87 -8.58
N SER A 6 -2.21 35.53 -9.33
CA SER A 6 -0.89 35.00 -9.66
C SER A 6 0.02 35.27 -8.46
N GLU A 7 -0.02 34.40 -7.45
CA GLU A 7 0.99 34.45 -6.39
C GLU A 7 2.36 34.15 -6.99
N ASN A 8 3.23 35.16 -6.94
CA ASN A 8 4.56 35.10 -7.52
C ASN A 8 5.50 34.43 -6.51
N PHE A 9 5.45 33.10 -6.43
CA PHE A 9 6.36 32.33 -5.57
C PHE A 9 7.80 32.51 -6.07
N SER A 10 8.66 33.12 -5.25
CA SER A 10 10.09 33.25 -5.55
C SER A 10 10.69 31.86 -5.75
N ARG A 11 11.39 31.65 -6.88
CA ARG A 11 12.04 30.37 -7.18
C ARG A 11 13.04 30.03 -6.06
N PRO A 12 13.12 28.77 -5.60
CA PRO A 12 14.14 28.35 -4.65
C PRO A 12 15.54 28.78 -5.14
N ALA A 13 16.32 29.40 -4.25
CA ALA A 13 17.66 29.91 -4.57
C ALA A 13 18.68 28.77 -4.80
N CYS A 14 18.39 27.57 -4.32
CA CYS A 14 19.22 26.38 -4.47
C CYS A 14 18.46 25.25 -5.17
N ARG A 15 19.20 24.41 -5.89
CA ARG A 15 18.69 23.15 -6.42
C ARG A 15 18.71 22.08 -5.32
N PRO A 16 17.79 21.10 -5.34
CA PRO A 16 17.86 19.96 -4.44
C PRO A 16 19.15 19.17 -4.68
N ALA A 17 19.74 18.65 -3.61
CA ALA A 17 20.95 17.82 -3.69
C ALA A 17 20.71 16.51 -4.46
N ASN A 18 19.48 16.00 -4.44
CA ASN A 18 19.03 14.85 -5.22
C ASN A 18 17.74 15.23 -5.98
N PRO A 19 17.74 15.25 -7.32
CA PRO A 19 16.57 15.61 -8.11
C PRO A 19 15.62 14.43 -8.42
N CYS A 20 15.85 13.25 -7.85
CA CYS A 20 15.01 12.07 -8.08
C CYS A 20 13.74 12.11 -7.22
N PHE A 21 12.63 12.58 -7.81
CA PHE A 21 11.32 12.72 -7.15
C PHE A 21 10.27 11.71 -7.64
N SER A 22 10.69 10.61 -8.27
CA SER A 22 9.77 9.54 -8.68
C SER A 22 9.18 8.83 -7.46
N SER A 23 7.91 8.44 -7.56
CA SER A 23 7.19 7.68 -6.52
C SER A 23 7.41 6.16 -6.60
N GLY A 24 8.34 5.70 -7.45
CA GLY A 24 8.63 4.29 -7.64
C GLY A 24 9.33 4.01 -8.99
N PRO A 25 10.58 3.48 -9.00
CA PRO A 25 11.53 3.44 -7.90
C PRO A 25 11.84 4.84 -7.35
N CYS A 26 12.05 4.96 -6.04
CA CYS A 26 12.37 6.22 -5.37
C CYS A 26 13.88 6.40 -5.14
N ALA A 27 14.29 7.62 -4.77
CA ALA A 27 15.64 7.87 -4.28
C ALA A 27 15.99 6.94 -3.09
N LYS A 28 17.18 6.34 -3.13
CA LYS A 28 17.74 5.60 -2.00
C LYS A 28 18.07 6.55 -0.85
N ARG A 29 18.21 6.01 0.37
CA ARG A 29 18.62 6.79 1.56
C ARG A 29 19.93 7.57 1.30
N PRO A 30 20.14 8.74 1.91
CA PRO A 30 21.40 9.46 1.81
C PRO A 30 22.60 8.58 2.17
N GLY A 31 23.67 8.63 1.38
CA GLY A 31 24.88 7.83 1.57
C GLY A 31 24.74 6.35 1.17
N TRP A 32 23.66 5.95 0.49
CA TRP A 32 23.56 4.62 -0.10
C TRP A 32 24.66 4.39 -1.14
N ASP A 33 25.27 3.22 -1.10
CA ASP A 33 26.28 2.75 -2.05
C ASP A 33 26.15 1.24 -2.26
N VAL A 34 26.55 0.75 -3.43
CA VAL A 34 26.43 -0.67 -3.82
C VAL A 34 27.21 -1.60 -2.90
N SER A 35 28.26 -1.12 -2.22
CA SER A 35 29.02 -1.89 -1.22
C SER A 35 28.16 -2.40 -0.05
N ALA A 36 26.99 -1.80 0.19
CA ALA A 36 25.99 -2.33 1.13
C ALA A 36 25.52 -3.75 0.78
N LEU A 37 25.66 -4.15 -0.49
CA LEU A 37 25.31 -5.49 -1.00
C LEU A 37 26.49 -6.48 -1.00
N SER A 38 27.65 -6.11 -0.47
CA SER A 38 28.85 -6.97 -0.45
C SER A 38 28.63 -8.33 0.22
N ASN A 39 27.76 -8.38 1.23
CA ASN A 39 27.38 -9.61 1.94
C ASN A 39 26.04 -10.18 1.44
N ALA A 40 25.61 -9.85 0.23
CA ALA A 40 24.41 -10.43 -0.35
C ALA A 40 24.61 -11.93 -0.59
N LEU A 41 23.58 -12.72 -0.28
CA LEU A 41 23.59 -14.18 -0.40
C LEU A 41 23.29 -14.63 -1.83
N THR A 42 23.97 -14.03 -2.81
CA THR A 42 23.79 -14.34 -4.22
C THR A 42 24.24 -15.79 -4.50
N GLY A 43 23.39 -16.57 -5.17
CA GLY A 43 23.68 -17.97 -5.48
C GLY A 43 23.61 -18.94 -4.29
N ARG A 44 23.20 -18.50 -3.10
CA ARG A 44 22.94 -19.40 -1.96
C ARG A 44 21.49 -19.88 -1.96
N SER A 45 21.27 -21.07 -1.39
CA SER A 45 19.91 -21.54 -1.14
C SER A 45 19.21 -20.62 -0.14
N HIS A 46 17.98 -20.19 -0.47
CA HIS A 46 17.09 -19.49 0.47
C HIS A 46 16.73 -20.34 1.70
N ARG A 47 16.89 -21.66 1.61
CA ARG A 47 16.75 -22.61 2.74
C ARG A 47 18.02 -22.78 3.56
N SER A 48 19.09 -22.04 3.29
CA SER A 48 20.26 -22.02 4.18
C SER A 48 19.92 -21.41 5.53
N ALA A 49 20.69 -21.75 6.57
CA ALA A 49 20.51 -21.15 7.89
C ALA A 49 20.66 -19.62 7.83
N GLU A 50 21.66 -19.15 7.09
CA GLU A 50 21.94 -17.72 6.89
C GLU A 50 20.82 -17.00 6.11
N GLY A 51 20.31 -17.62 5.02
CA GLY A 51 19.20 -17.06 4.25
C GLY A 51 17.92 -16.94 5.05
N ARG A 52 17.57 -17.97 5.83
CA ARG A 52 16.41 -17.91 6.75
C ARG A 52 16.60 -16.85 7.83
N ALA A 53 17.80 -16.73 8.39
CA ALA A 53 18.08 -15.73 9.42
C ALA A 53 17.92 -14.30 8.88
N ARG A 54 18.38 -14.03 7.64
CA ARG A 54 18.19 -12.70 7.01
C ARG A 54 16.73 -12.38 6.71
N LEU A 55 15.95 -13.36 6.23
CA LEU A 55 14.52 -13.15 6.00
C LEU A 55 13.78 -12.88 7.32
N ALA A 56 14.09 -13.63 8.38
CA ALA A 56 13.54 -13.40 9.70
C ALA A 56 13.91 -12.00 10.22
N GLU A 57 15.16 -11.58 10.09
CA GLU A 57 15.60 -10.24 10.50
C GLU A 57 14.82 -9.13 9.79
N VAL A 58 14.61 -9.24 8.47
CA VAL A 58 13.83 -8.24 7.71
C VAL A 58 12.37 -8.23 8.18
N ILE A 59 11.76 -9.39 8.39
CA ILE A 59 10.39 -9.51 8.92
C ILE A 59 10.27 -8.82 10.28
N ASP A 60 11.15 -9.15 11.21
CA ASP A 60 11.11 -8.64 12.59
C ASP A 60 11.35 -7.12 12.62
N ARG A 61 12.31 -6.63 11.82
CA ARG A 61 12.60 -5.19 11.73
C ARG A 61 11.47 -4.42 11.07
N SER A 62 10.87 -4.95 10.00
CA SER A 62 9.70 -4.32 9.36
C SER A 62 8.53 -4.23 10.32
N ALA A 63 8.25 -5.30 11.07
CA ALA A 63 7.21 -5.30 12.09
C ALA A 63 7.47 -4.25 13.18
N ALA A 64 8.71 -4.17 13.68
CA ALA A 64 9.10 -3.21 14.70
C ALA A 64 9.02 -1.75 14.22
N ILE A 65 9.51 -1.45 13.02
CA ILE A 65 9.51 -0.09 12.46
C ILE A 65 8.08 0.38 12.18
N LEU A 66 7.22 -0.50 11.67
CA LEU A 66 5.83 -0.17 11.37
C LEU A 66 4.93 -0.18 12.61
N GLY A 67 5.43 -0.63 13.77
CA GLY A 67 4.63 -0.74 14.98
C GLY A 67 3.50 -1.77 14.88
N ILE A 68 3.74 -2.88 14.17
CA ILE A 68 2.74 -3.92 13.95
C ILE A 68 2.35 -4.57 15.29
N PRO A 69 1.06 -4.67 15.64
CA PRO A 69 0.60 -5.25 16.90
C PRO A 69 0.91 -6.73 17.04
N GLU A 70 0.90 -7.22 18.28
CA GLU A 70 1.00 -8.66 18.56
C GLU A 70 -0.13 -9.45 17.88
N GLY A 71 0.18 -10.66 17.42
CA GLY A 71 -0.77 -11.55 16.74
C GLY A 71 -0.81 -11.40 15.21
N TRP A 72 -0.26 -10.32 14.67
CA TRP A 72 -0.09 -10.13 13.23
C TRP A 72 1.11 -10.90 12.69
N ARG A 73 1.09 -11.14 11.37
CA ARG A 73 2.18 -11.80 10.63
C ARG A 73 2.62 -10.94 9.47
N VAL A 74 3.93 -10.87 9.25
CA VAL A 74 4.51 -10.25 8.06
C VAL A 74 4.97 -11.37 7.12
N GLY A 75 4.47 -11.32 5.89
CA GLY A 75 4.90 -12.21 4.81
C GLY A 75 5.79 -11.46 3.82
N ILE A 76 6.82 -12.13 3.31
CA ILE A 76 7.59 -11.66 2.15
C ILE A 76 7.22 -12.57 0.99
N VAL A 77 6.74 -11.98 -0.10
CA VAL A 77 6.30 -12.72 -1.29
C VAL A 77 7.02 -12.20 -2.54
N PRO A 78 7.23 -13.07 -3.55
CA PRO A 78 7.74 -12.62 -4.84
C PRO A 78 6.66 -11.85 -5.63
N ALA A 79 7.05 -11.35 -6.81
CA ALA A 79 6.16 -10.70 -7.78
C ALA A 79 5.68 -9.28 -7.39
N SER A 80 6.48 -8.56 -6.60
CA SER A 80 6.23 -7.17 -6.21
C SER A 80 4.92 -6.97 -5.44
N ASP A 81 4.54 -5.72 -5.25
CA ASP A 81 3.35 -5.32 -4.55
C ASP A 81 2.08 -5.77 -5.27
N THR A 82 2.12 -5.80 -6.61
CA THR A 82 1.02 -6.36 -7.42
C THR A 82 0.77 -7.83 -7.10
N GLY A 83 1.80 -8.66 -7.10
CA GLY A 83 1.67 -10.07 -6.76
C GLY A 83 1.20 -10.29 -5.32
N ALA A 84 1.60 -9.42 -4.39
CA ALA A 84 1.14 -9.48 -3.00
C ALA A 84 -0.35 -9.17 -2.87
N VAL A 85 -0.83 -8.09 -3.52
CA VAL A 85 -2.25 -7.71 -3.49
C VAL A 85 -3.09 -8.77 -4.22
N GLU A 86 -2.69 -9.17 -5.43
CA GLU A 86 -3.39 -10.24 -6.15
C GLU A 86 -3.44 -11.52 -5.30
N MET A 87 -2.33 -11.98 -4.72
CA MET A 87 -2.36 -13.17 -3.85
C MET A 87 -3.42 -13.04 -2.74
N ALA A 88 -3.58 -11.87 -2.13
CA ALA A 88 -4.63 -11.63 -1.15
C ALA A 88 -6.04 -11.66 -1.78
N LEU A 89 -6.27 -10.96 -2.89
CA LEU A 89 -7.57 -10.94 -3.59
C LEU A 89 -8.02 -12.36 -3.97
N TRP A 90 -7.12 -13.14 -4.57
CA TRP A 90 -7.39 -14.49 -5.07
C TRP A 90 -7.56 -15.53 -3.95
N SER A 91 -6.96 -15.30 -2.78
CA SER A 91 -6.99 -16.28 -1.67
C SER A 91 -8.06 -15.98 -0.62
N LEU A 92 -8.47 -14.71 -0.49
CA LEU A 92 -9.29 -14.25 0.65
C LEU A 92 -10.71 -13.81 0.24
N LEU A 93 -10.93 -13.38 -1.01
CA LEU A 93 -12.24 -12.91 -1.44
C LEU A 93 -13.16 -14.05 -1.92
N GLY A 94 -14.47 -13.77 -1.90
CA GLY A 94 -15.51 -14.64 -2.48
C GLY A 94 -16.51 -15.21 -1.48
N ALA A 95 -16.22 -15.15 -0.17
CA ALA A 95 -17.16 -15.57 0.88
C ALA A 95 -18.23 -14.51 1.17
N ARG A 96 -17.87 -13.22 1.06
CA ARG A 96 -18.78 -12.08 1.24
C ARG A 96 -18.88 -11.27 -0.06
N PRO A 97 -19.90 -10.42 -0.22
CA PRO A 97 -19.86 -9.36 -1.21
C PRO A 97 -18.63 -8.48 -1.00
N VAL A 98 -18.21 -7.78 -2.05
CA VAL A 98 -16.99 -6.98 -2.05
C VAL A 98 -17.29 -5.54 -2.45
N ASP A 99 -16.85 -4.58 -1.66
CA ASP A 99 -16.76 -3.17 -2.05
C ASP A 99 -15.30 -2.85 -2.42
N VAL A 100 -15.05 -2.33 -3.63
CA VAL A 100 -13.70 -1.90 -4.05
C VAL A 100 -13.71 -0.42 -4.40
N LEU A 101 -12.82 0.34 -3.76
CA LEU A 101 -12.69 1.78 -3.94
C LEU A 101 -11.69 2.07 -5.06
N ALA A 102 -12.17 2.47 -6.24
CA ALA A 102 -11.34 2.72 -7.41
C ALA A 102 -11.24 4.23 -7.70
N PHE A 103 -10.11 4.84 -7.31
CA PHE A 103 -9.91 6.30 -7.41
C PHE A 103 -8.53 6.70 -7.95
N GLU A 104 -7.76 5.71 -8.39
CA GLU A 104 -6.40 5.84 -8.92
C GLU A 104 -6.04 4.58 -9.73
N SER A 105 -4.86 4.52 -10.33
CA SER A 105 -4.47 3.44 -11.26
C SER A 105 -4.49 2.05 -10.64
N PHE A 106 -3.89 1.87 -9.46
CA PHE A 106 -3.70 0.55 -8.84
C PHE A 106 -5.02 -0.01 -8.30
N SER A 107 -5.81 0.79 -7.60
CA SER A 107 -7.15 0.42 -7.14
C SER A 107 -8.15 0.21 -8.27
N SER A 108 -7.95 0.87 -9.41
CA SER A 108 -8.69 0.53 -10.63
C SER A 108 -8.30 -0.84 -11.18
N LEU A 109 -7.02 -1.24 -11.07
CA LEU A 109 -6.55 -2.59 -11.40
C LEU A 109 -7.17 -3.63 -10.44
N TRP A 110 -7.18 -3.38 -9.13
CA TRP A 110 -7.85 -4.26 -8.16
C TRP A 110 -9.33 -4.44 -8.49
N ALA A 111 -10.04 -3.36 -8.84
CA ALA A 111 -11.43 -3.44 -9.27
C ALA A 111 -11.59 -4.26 -10.57
N GLN A 112 -10.67 -4.11 -11.52
CA GLN A 112 -10.66 -4.90 -12.75
C GLN A 112 -10.44 -6.38 -12.46
N ASP A 113 -9.51 -6.72 -11.58
CA ASP A 113 -9.22 -8.11 -11.19
C ASP A 113 -10.43 -8.76 -10.53
N ILE A 114 -11.04 -8.07 -9.57
CA ILE A 114 -12.24 -8.54 -8.86
C ILE A 114 -13.41 -8.79 -9.83
N VAL A 115 -13.69 -7.86 -10.74
CA VAL A 115 -14.86 -7.94 -11.62
C VAL A 115 -14.61 -8.81 -12.85
N SER A 116 -13.43 -8.72 -13.47
CA SER A 116 -13.18 -9.32 -14.79
C SER A 116 -12.43 -10.65 -14.71
N GLN A 117 -11.54 -10.80 -13.72
CA GLN A 117 -10.69 -12.00 -13.59
C GLN A 117 -11.28 -12.99 -12.58
N LEU A 118 -11.52 -12.53 -11.35
CA LEU A 118 -12.19 -13.31 -10.30
C LEU A 118 -13.68 -13.52 -10.60
N LYS A 119 -14.30 -12.55 -11.30
CA LYS A 119 -15.72 -12.57 -11.68
C LYS A 119 -16.63 -12.79 -10.47
N LEU A 120 -16.37 -12.07 -9.38
CA LEU A 120 -17.23 -12.13 -8.21
C LEU A 120 -18.59 -11.51 -8.53
N ASP A 121 -19.65 -12.30 -8.39
CA ASP A 121 -21.02 -11.89 -8.73
C ASP A 121 -21.51 -10.69 -7.91
N ASN A 122 -21.00 -10.55 -6.68
CA ASN A 122 -21.42 -9.54 -5.71
C ASN A 122 -20.31 -8.51 -5.44
N ALA A 123 -19.72 -7.93 -6.48
CA ALA A 123 -18.71 -6.87 -6.38
C ALA A 123 -19.29 -5.48 -6.73
N ARG A 124 -19.09 -4.51 -5.86
CA ARG A 124 -19.44 -3.09 -6.07
C ARG A 124 -18.17 -2.27 -6.25
N VAL A 125 -18.05 -1.62 -7.39
CA VAL A 125 -16.96 -0.69 -7.66
C VAL A 125 -17.39 0.73 -7.31
N LEU A 126 -16.84 1.29 -6.24
CA LEU A 126 -17.06 2.66 -5.81
C LEU A 126 -16.00 3.54 -6.46
N LYS A 127 -16.38 4.25 -7.54
CA LYS A 127 -15.44 5.02 -8.37
C LYS A 127 -15.38 6.49 -7.97
N ALA A 128 -14.20 7.08 -8.15
CA ALA A 128 -14.01 8.53 -8.18
C ALA A 128 -12.99 8.92 -9.25
N GLU A 129 -13.07 10.15 -9.71
CA GLU A 129 -12.09 10.71 -10.65
C GLU A 129 -10.74 10.95 -9.96
N TYR A 130 -9.68 11.06 -10.76
CA TYR A 130 -8.35 11.41 -10.27
C TYR A 130 -8.37 12.69 -9.43
N GLY A 131 -7.72 12.65 -8.28
CA GLY A 131 -7.70 13.77 -7.33
C GLY A 131 -8.88 13.79 -6.36
N GLN A 132 -9.76 12.78 -6.39
CA GLN A 132 -10.92 12.65 -5.49
C GLN A 132 -10.95 11.28 -4.80
N LEU A 133 -11.70 11.18 -3.70
CA LEU A 133 -12.09 9.91 -3.10
C LEU A 133 -13.54 9.56 -3.46
N PRO A 134 -13.90 8.27 -3.53
CA PRO A 134 -15.30 7.86 -3.57
C PRO A 134 -16.02 8.32 -2.30
N ASN A 135 -17.34 8.40 -2.36
CA ASN A 135 -18.12 8.71 -1.17
C ASN A 135 -18.01 7.55 -0.16
N LEU A 136 -17.16 7.72 0.86
CA LEU A 136 -16.87 6.70 1.87
C LEU A 136 -18.12 6.30 2.69
N ALA A 137 -19.16 7.14 2.74
CA ALA A 137 -20.42 6.79 3.39
C ALA A 137 -21.23 5.71 2.64
N GLN A 138 -20.84 5.37 1.41
CA GLN A 138 -21.47 4.29 0.63
C GLN A 138 -20.81 2.92 0.84
N VAL A 139 -19.67 2.87 1.56
CA VAL A 139 -18.98 1.62 1.86
C VAL A 139 -19.81 0.81 2.83
N ASP A 140 -20.13 -0.43 2.45
CA ASP A 140 -20.78 -1.38 3.33
C ASP A 140 -19.73 -2.21 4.06
N TRP A 141 -19.57 -1.98 5.36
CA TRP A 141 -18.56 -2.65 6.19
C TRP A 141 -18.95 -4.09 6.59
N THR A 142 -20.11 -4.57 6.15
CA THR A 142 -20.44 -6.00 6.17
C THR A 142 -19.83 -6.74 4.97
N HIS A 143 -19.44 -6.02 3.91
CA HIS A 143 -18.72 -6.53 2.75
C HIS A 143 -17.21 -6.57 3.02
N ASP A 144 -16.49 -7.46 2.34
CA ASP A 144 -15.04 -7.33 2.25
C ASP A 144 -14.70 -6.06 1.47
N VAL A 145 -13.76 -5.24 1.95
CA VAL A 145 -13.42 -3.95 1.36
C VAL A 145 -11.98 -3.97 0.84
N VAL A 146 -11.81 -3.58 -0.43
CA VAL A 146 -10.50 -3.43 -1.07
C VAL A 146 -10.25 -1.96 -1.36
N LEU A 147 -9.14 -1.42 -0.84
CA LEU A 147 -8.79 -0.02 -0.98
C LEU A 147 -7.28 0.22 -1.04
N ALA A 148 -6.86 1.32 -1.67
CA ALA A 148 -5.52 1.86 -1.51
C ALA A 148 -5.51 2.89 -0.37
N TRP A 149 -4.56 2.80 0.56
CA TRP A 149 -4.40 3.81 1.62
C TRP A 149 -3.97 5.15 1.05
N ASN A 150 -3.03 5.10 0.10
CA ASN A 150 -2.53 6.23 -0.65
C ASN A 150 -2.59 5.92 -2.14
N GLY A 151 -3.36 6.72 -2.87
CA GLY A 151 -3.42 6.68 -4.31
C GLY A 151 -2.21 7.33 -4.94
N THR A 152 -1.19 6.53 -5.22
CA THR A 152 0.11 7.00 -5.72
C THR A 152 -0.01 7.86 -6.98
N THR A 153 -0.91 7.50 -7.90
CA THR A 153 -1.07 8.21 -9.18
C THR A 153 -2.03 9.40 -9.09
N SER A 154 -2.96 9.40 -8.13
CA SER A 154 -3.93 10.49 -7.95
C SER A 154 -3.50 11.54 -6.93
N GLY A 155 -2.54 11.22 -6.06
CA GLY A 155 -2.10 12.09 -4.97
C GLY A 155 -3.13 12.21 -3.84
N VAL A 156 -4.06 11.26 -3.74
CA VAL A 156 -5.14 11.26 -2.75
C VAL A 156 -4.94 10.11 -1.78
N ARG A 157 -5.08 10.36 -0.48
CA ARG A 157 -5.04 9.33 0.56
C ARG A 157 -6.33 9.29 1.36
N LEU A 158 -6.59 8.18 2.05
CA LEU A 158 -7.66 8.18 3.05
C LEU A 158 -7.42 9.27 4.12
N PRO A 159 -8.49 9.93 4.59
CA PRO A 159 -8.35 11.15 5.39
C PRO A 159 -7.80 10.88 6.79
N SER A 160 -8.13 9.74 7.40
CA SER A 160 -7.64 9.30 8.70
C SER A 160 -7.93 7.81 8.93
N ALA A 161 -7.41 7.25 10.02
CA ALA A 161 -7.77 5.92 10.53
C ALA A 161 -9.28 5.75 10.75
N ASP A 162 -10.00 6.82 11.06
CA ASP A 162 -11.46 6.80 11.28
C ASP A 162 -12.28 6.58 10.00
N ALA A 163 -11.64 6.63 8.84
CA ALA A 163 -12.27 6.23 7.58
C ALA A 163 -12.65 4.75 7.57
N ILE A 164 -12.02 3.93 8.43
CA ILE A 164 -12.33 2.51 8.65
C ILE A 164 -12.96 2.39 10.04
N PRO A 165 -14.22 1.94 10.17
CA PRO A 165 -14.83 1.66 11.48
C PRO A 165 -13.96 0.71 12.31
N ALA A 166 -13.98 0.85 13.64
CA ALA A 166 -13.25 -0.08 14.50
C ALA A 166 -13.88 -1.48 14.44
N ASP A 167 -15.20 -1.56 14.51
CA ASP A 167 -15.95 -2.81 14.42
C ASP A 167 -16.59 -2.93 13.04
N HIS A 168 -16.24 -4.00 12.34
CA HIS A 168 -16.82 -4.36 11.05
C HIS A 168 -16.72 -5.87 10.82
N GLU A 169 -17.58 -6.43 9.97
CA GLU A 169 -17.66 -7.87 9.74
C GLU A 169 -16.80 -8.33 8.56
N GLY A 170 -16.71 -7.49 7.53
CA GLY A 170 -15.93 -7.79 6.34
C GLY A 170 -14.42 -7.63 6.56
N LEU A 171 -13.62 -8.29 5.73
CA LEU A 171 -12.18 -8.12 5.71
C LEU A 171 -11.83 -6.79 5.05
N VAL A 172 -10.80 -6.10 5.55
CA VAL A 172 -10.23 -4.95 4.83
C VAL A 172 -8.88 -5.35 4.24
N ILE A 173 -8.81 -5.37 2.91
CA ILE A 173 -7.58 -5.51 2.15
C ILE A 173 -7.11 -4.11 1.78
N CYS A 174 -6.09 -3.65 2.49
CA CYS A 174 -5.50 -2.34 2.30
C CYS A 174 -4.19 -2.47 1.50
N ASP A 175 -4.17 -1.90 0.30
CA ASP A 175 -2.96 -1.64 -0.47
C ASP A 175 -2.25 -0.43 0.15
N ALA A 176 -1.14 -0.72 0.84
CA ALA A 176 -0.31 0.27 1.49
C ALA A 176 1.03 0.51 0.74
N THR A 177 1.10 0.22 -0.56
CA THR A 177 2.35 0.24 -1.36
C THR A 177 3.18 1.52 -1.22
N SER A 178 2.52 2.67 -1.31
CA SER A 178 3.17 3.98 -1.17
C SER A 178 2.92 4.65 0.18
N ALA A 179 2.30 3.92 1.12
CA ALA A 179 1.96 4.40 2.46
C ALA A 179 2.83 3.77 3.54
N ALA A 180 3.16 2.48 3.41
CA ALA A 180 4.04 1.79 4.34
C ALA A 180 5.39 2.51 4.44
N PHE A 181 5.84 2.74 5.67
CA PHE A 181 7.03 3.52 6.02
C PHE A 181 7.00 5.02 5.69
N ALA A 182 5.93 5.53 5.06
CA ALA A 182 5.77 6.94 4.68
C ALA A 182 4.62 7.64 5.42
N MET A 183 3.66 6.88 5.94
CA MET A 183 2.45 7.37 6.60
C MET A 183 2.11 6.50 7.81
N ASP A 184 1.38 7.07 8.77
CA ASP A 184 0.76 6.30 9.84
C ASP A 184 -0.32 5.37 9.27
N LEU A 185 -0.28 4.10 9.67
CA LEU A 185 -1.23 3.07 9.27
C LEU A 185 -2.12 2.66 10.44
N PRO A 186 -3.42 2.37 10.21
CA PRO A 186 -4.40 2.16 11.27
C PRO A 186 -4.39 0.70 11.78
N TRP A 187 -3.26 0.27 12.35
CA TRP A 187 -3.07 -1.08 12.87
C TRP A 187 -4.02 -1.46 14.01
N ASP A 188 -4.49 -0.46 14.75
CA ASP A 188 -5.38 -0.58 15.89
C ASP A 188 -6.83 -0.88 15.49
N ARG A 189 -7.15 -0.91 14.19
CA ARG A 189 -8.49 -1.23 13.69
C ARG A 189 -8.67 -2.76 13.61
N PRO A 190 -9.54 -3.35 14.46
CA PRO A 190 -9.72 -4.80 14.63
C PRO A 190 -9.94 -5.64 13.37
N GLY A 191 -10.41 -5.05 12.26
CA GLY A 191 -10.65 -5.76 11.00
C GLY A 191 -9.75 -5.35 9.83
N CYS A 192 -8.72 -4.51 10.05
CA CYS A 192 -7.60 -4.35 9.12
C CYS A 192 -6.70 -5.60 9.05
N ARG A 193 -7.13 -6.77 9.53
CA ARG A 193 -6.32 -7.99 9.80
C ARG A 193 -5.47 -8.50 8.62
N HIS A 194 -5.70 -8.00 7.41
CA HIS A 194 -4.96 -8.38 6.21
C HIS A 194 -4.58 -7.14 5.39
N MET A 195 -3.70 -6.32 5.95
CA MET A 195 -3.03 -5.27 5.18
C MET A 195 -1.92 -5.90 4.34
N VAL A 196 -1.96 -5.67 3.03
CA VAL A 196 -0.86 -6.04 2.14
C VAL A 196 0.13 -4.89 2.17
N LEU A 197 1.18 -5.07 2.97
CA LEU A 197 2.31 -4.17 3.02
C LEU A 197 3.20 -4.40 1.81
N ALA A 198 3.46 -3.31 1.12
CA ALA A 198 4.22 -3.23 -0.10
C ALA A 198 5.16 -2.03 0.06
N GLU A 199 6.45 -2.22 -0.19
CA GLU A 199 7.50 -1.36 0.34
C GLU A 199 7.88 -0.23 -0.63
N SER A 200 8.00 0.99 -0.10
CA SER A 200 8.84 2.04 -0.70
C SER A 200 10.17 2.22 0.05
N ALA A 201 10.76 1.17 0.63
CA ALA A 201 12.13 1.29 1.08
C ALA A 201 13.04 1.17 -0.13
N GLY A 202 13.74 2.25 -0.43
CA GLY A 202 14.82 2.22 -1.38
C GLY A 202 15.91 1.25 -0.92
N GLY A 203 15.78 -0.04 -1.26
CA GLY A 203 16.75 -1.10 -0.97
C GLY A 203 18.17 -0.80 -1.44
#